data_AF-A0A124IK26-F1
#
_entry.id   AF-A0A124IK26-F1
#
_cell.length_a   1.000
_cell.length_b   1.000
_cell.length_c   1.000
_cell.angle_alpha   90.00
_cell.angle_beta   90.00
_cell.angle_gamma   90.00
#
_symmetry.space_group_name_H-M   'P 1'
#
loop_
_entity.id
_entity.type
_entity.pdbx_description
1 polymer ?
#
loop_
_entity_poly.entity_id
_entity_poly.type
_entity_poly.pdbx_seq_one_letter_code
_entity_poly.pdbx_strand_id
1 'polypeptide(L)'
;MLLESIRMSWENIISNKLRSFLTMLGIVIGVASIIALITIVQGATYSISEEVTSLGVNKITVNATGTPLKQGLSEEDLKNIAKVNNISGLSPTISGMTNIVYQGQVKEKVTVQGKNEVYFQSDSSLLQSGRGINILDLESKNQVAVLGRDIVKELYFGVDPIGKELMIHGTTYTVIGTLASSSHFSLTSNNKAVIIPYTTALRSLGVKNISSLDVFLLDTNLADDTVNNIKRVLNSTFNYKDNAYTIFNMGDMIESFQSMMSILSLLLAGIAGISLVVGGIGIMNMMLVSITERTTEIGLRKALGATPNRIQLQFIIESIFLSIFGGLIGLILGSLVAYVASILIGVGFSIQVSTIALAVGFSAIVGIVFGYMPARKASRLNPIDALRSL
;
A
#
# COMPACT_ATOMS: atom_id res chain seq x y z
N MET A 1 -41.73 5.89 22.35
CA MET A 1 -40.57 5.68 23.26
C MET A 1 -39.22 5.89 22.57
N LEU A 2 -38.69 5.02 21.69
CA LEU A 2 -37.38 5.26 21.04
C LEU A 2 -37.33 6.56 20.23
N LEU A 3 -38.36 6.81 19.41
CA LEU A 3 -38.53 8.06 18.65
C LEU A 3 -38.67 9.31 19.55
N GLU A 4 -39.34 9.17 20.71
CA GLU A 4 -39.48 10.26 21.68
C GLU A 4 -38.17 10.52 22.41
N SER A 5 -37.41 9.47 22.76
CA SER A 5 -36.08 9.60 23.34
C SER A 5 -35.11 10.30 22.39
N ILE A 6 -35.11 9.95 21.10
CA ILE A 6 -34.30 10.63 20.07
C ILE A 6 -34.70 12.10 19.94
N ARG A 7 -36.00 12.39 19.86
CA ARG A 7 -36.51 13.77 19.76
C ARG A 7 -36.14 14.61 20.99
N MET A 8 -36.31 14.06 22.19
CA MET A 8 -35.93 14.75 23.43
C MET A 8 -34.41 14.96 23.51
N SER A 9 -33.58 13.99 23.09
CA SER A 9 -32.13 14.16 23.02
C SER A 9 -31.74 15.28 22.06
N TRP A 10 -32.37 15.36 20.89
CA TRP A 10 -32.13 16.44 19.92
C TRP A 10 -32.47 17.82 20.47
N GLU A 11 -33.63 17.98 21.12
CA GLU A 11 -34.05 19.24 21.74
C GLU A 11 -33.10 19.68 22.88
N ASN A 12 -32.59 18.74 23.67
CA ASN A 12 -31.62 19.03 24.75
C ASN A 12 -30.23 19.42 24.22
N ILE A 13 -29.78 18.84 23.10
CA ILE A 13 -28.51 19.20 22.48
C ILE A 13 -28.55 20.65 21.98
N ILE A 14 -29.70 21.06 21.44
CA ILE A 14 -29.92 22.40 20.88
C ILE A 14 -30.10 23.47 21.96
N SER A 15 -30.64 23.14 23.13
CA SER A 15 -30.78 24.12 24.22
C SER A 15 -29.42 24.53 24.81
N ASN A 16 -28.42 23.64 24.81
CA ASN A 16 -27.07 23.89 25.33
C ASN A 16 -25.97 23.81 24.26
N LYS A 17 -26.11 24.59 23.19
CA LYS A 17 -25.25 24.55 21.98
C LYS A 17 -23.74 24.55 22.26
N LEU A 18 -23.26 25.44 23.13
CA LEU A 18 -21.82 25.60 23.39
C LEU A 18 -21.23 24.38 24.11
N ARG A 19 -21.96 23.83 25.08
CA ARG A 19 -21.53 22.65 25.84
C ARG A 19 -21.57 21.39 24.97
N SER A 20 -22.65 21.20 24.24
CA SER A 20 -22.78 20.07 23.30
C SER A 20 -21.70 20.14 22.22
N PHE A 21 -21.40 21.33 21.69
CA PHE A 21 -20.32 21.51 20.71
C PHE A 21 -18.94 21.16 21.29
N LEU A 22 -18.58 21.72 22.46
CA LEU A 22 -17.27 21.48 23.08
C LEU A 22 -17.04 20.00 23.43
N THR A 23 -18.11 19.27 23.75
CA THR A 23 -18.04 17.85 24.13
C THR A 23 -17.99 16.92 22.93
N MET A 24 -18.73 17.25 21.87
CA MET A 24 -18.61 16.57 20.59
C MET A 24 -17.24 16.83 19.94
N LEU A 25 -16.62 17.99 20.15
CA LEU A 25 -15.33 18.34 19.56
C LEU A 25 -14.25 17.27 19.81
N GLY A 26 -14.16 16.74 21.03
CA GLY A 26 -13.18 15.70 21.36
C GLY A 26 -13.40 14.40 20.57
N ILE A 27 -14.67 13.99 20.38
CA ILE A 27 -15.04 12.83 19.57
C ILE A 27 -14.76 13.10 18.10
N VAL A 28 -15.16 14.28 17.61
CA VAL A 28 -14.95 14.71 16.23
C VAL A 28 -13.48 14.68 15.88
N ILE A 29 -12.61 15.23 16.72
CA ILE A 29 -11.16 15.23 16.49
C ILE A 29 -10.60 13.81 16.56
N GLY A 30 -11.00 13.00 17.55
CA GLY A 30 -10.55 11.61 17.67
C GLY A 30 -10.93 10.75 16.45
N VAL A 31 -12.20 10.84 16.02
CA VAL A 31 -12.72 10.10 14.87
C VAL A 31 -12.18 10.65 13.54
N ALA A 32 -12.01 11.96 13.41
CA ALA A 32 -11.38 12.54 12.23
C ALA A 32 -9.92 12.08 12.10
N SER A 33 -9.18 12.07 13.21
CA SER A 33 -7.78 11.65 13.24
C SER A 33 -7.62 10.18 12.87
N ILE A 34 -8.41 9.27 13.46
CA ILE A 34 -8.32 7.84 13.15
C ILE A 34 -8.66 7.56 11.69
N ILE A 35 -9.71 8.20 11.15
CA ILE A 35 -10.12 8.01 9.75
C ILE A 35 -9.07 8.56 8.81
N ALA A 36 -8.56 9.77 9.08
CA ALA A 36 -7.54 10.38 8.26
C ALA A 36 -6.29 9.50 8.19
N LEU A 37 -5.79 9.05 9.34
CA LEU A 37 -4.58 8.25 9.44
C LEU A 37 -4.75 6.88 8.77
N ILE A 38 -5.83 6.14 9.07
CA ILE A 38 -6.05 4.81 8.48
C ILE A 38 -6.22 4.91 6.96
N THR A 39 -6.97 5.90 6.47
CA THR A 39 -7.19 6.09 5.03
C THR A 39 -5.88 6.39 4.30
N ILE A 40 -5.02 7.24 4.89
CA ILE A 40 -3.71 7.56 4.31
C ILE A 40 -2.79 6.32 4.30
N VAL A 41 -2.74 5.58 5.41
CA VAL A 41 -1.91 4.36 5.52
C VAL A 41 -2.38 3.32 4.51
N GLN A 42 -3.69 3.05 4.42
CA GLN A 42 -4.25 2.10 3.45
C GLN A 42 -4.01 2.54 2.00
N GLY A 43 -4.18 3.84 1.71
CA GLY A 43 -3.90 4.41 0.39
C GLY A 43 -2.43 4.25 -0.02
N ALA A 44 -1.52 4.49 0.92
CA ALA A 44 -0.09 4.25 0.72
C ALA A 44 0.23 2.76 0.54
N THR A 45 -0.35 1.88 1.37
CA THR A 45 -0.19 0.43 1.23
C THR A 45 -0.69 -0.06 -0.11
N TYR A 46 -1.84 0.42 -0.59
CA TYR A 46 -2.39 0.06 -1.88
C TYR A 46 -1.50 0.53 -3.03
N SER A 47 -1.10 1.80 -3.02
CA SER A 47 -0.25 2.39 -4.07
C SER A 47 1.08 1.64 -4.20
N ILE A 48 1.71 1.32 -3.06
CA ILE A 48 2.96 0.56 -3.04
C ILE A 48 2.74 -0.91 -3.42
N SER A 49 1.63 -1.52 -2.98
CA SER A 49 1.31 -2.90 -3.37
C SER A 49 1.08 -3.01 -4.87
N GLU A 50 0.38 -2.06 -5.48
CA GLU A 50 0.17 -1.98 -6.93
C GLU A 50 1.51 -1.80 -7.67
N GLU A 51 2.36 -0.90 -7.18
CA GLU A 51 3.68 -0.67 -7.76
C GLU A 51 4.58 -1.90 -7.65
N VAL A 52 4.60 -2.59 -6.51
CA VAL A 52 5.36 -3.86 -6.37
C VAL A 52 4.73 -4.98 -7.20
N THR A 53 3.40 -5.02 -7.31
CA THR A 53 2.69 -6.00 -8.16
C THR A 53 3.08 -5.84 -9.62
N SER A 54 3.25 -4.59 -10.09
CA SER A 54 3.75 -4.31 -11.45
C SER A 54 5.18 -4.81 -11.69
N LEU A 55 5.98 -5.02 -10.64
CA LEU A 55 7.30 -5.64 -10.76
C LEU A 55 7.22 -7.18 -10.90
N GLY A 56 6.03 -7.76 -10.78
CA GLY A 56 5.74 -9.20 -10.86
C GLY A 56 5.79 -9.88 -9.49
N VAL A 57 4.62 -10.17 -8.92
CA VAL A 57 4.47 -10.87 -7.62
C VAL A 57 5.02 -12.30 -7.69
N ASN A 58 4.93 -12.94 -8.86
CA ASN A 58 5.39 -14.30 -9.11
C ASN A 58 6.86 -14.37 -9.54
N LYS A 59 7.67 -13.37 -9.19
CA LYS A 59 9.07 -13.27 -9.61
C LYS A 59 10.04 -13.50 -8.45
N ILE A 60 10.99 -14.40 -8.69
CA ILE A 60 12.17 -14.57 -7.85
C ILE A 60 13.38 -14.04 -8.63
N THR A 61 14.12 -13.11 -8.04
CA THR A 61 15.36 -12.60 -8.64
C THR A 61 16.57 -13.25 -7.97
N VAL A 62 17.41 -13.90 -8.76
CA VAL A 62 18.68 -14.49 -8.35
C VAL A 62 19.81 -13.60 -8.81
N ASN A 63 20.56 -13.01 -7.89
CA ASN A 63 21.77 -12.26 -8.20
C ASN A 63 22.99 -13.13 -7.89
N ALA A 64 23.78 -13.44 -8.92
CA ALA A 64 24.96 -14.29 -8.82
C ALA A 64 26.23 -13.44 -8.91
N THR A 65 26.76 -13.04 -7.76
CA THR A 65 28.08 -12.40 -7.65
C THR A 65 29.19 -13.35 -8.12
N GLY A 66 28.98 -14.65 -7.90
CA GLY A 66 29.89 -15.72 -8.24
C GLY A 66 31.03 -15.90 -7.23
N THR A 67 32.07 -16.59 -7.68
CA THR A 67 33.27 -16.95 -6.93
C THR A 67 34.51 -16.59 -7.75
N PRO A 68 35.72 -16.58 -7.15
CA PRO A 68 36.96 -16.39 -7.90
C PRO A 68 37.17 -17.40 -9.04
N LEU A 69 36.56 -18.59 -8.95
CA LEU A 69 36.67 -19.66 -9.94
C LEU A 69 35.56 -19.61 -11.00
N LYS A 70 34.40 -19.03 -10.67
CA LYS A 70 33.24 -18.93 -11.56
C LYS A 70 32.45 -17.66 -11.25
N GLN A 71 32.54 -16.68 -12.15
CA GLN A 71 31.77 -15.45 -12.05
C GLN A 71 30.37 -15.68 -12.66
N GLY A 72 29.31 -15.24 -12.00
CA GLY A 72 27.93 -15.33 -12.52
C GLY A 72 27.43 -16.73 -12.89
N LEU A 73 26.35 -16.77 -13.67
CA LEU A 73 25.70 -17.99 -14.20
C LEU A 73 26.07 -18.23 -15.66
N SER A 74 26.23 -19.49 -16.04
CA SER A 74 26.38 -19.93 -17.44
C SER A 74 25.03 -20.33 -18.06
N GLU A 75 25.00 -20.51 -19.38
CA GLU A 75 23.82 -21.04 -20.07
C GLU A 75 23.45 -22.47 -19.63
N GLU A 76 24.42 -23.26 -19.19
CA GLU A 76 24.18 -24.60 -18.66
C GLU A 76 23.50 -24.53 -17.28
N ASP A 77 23.89 -23.58 -16.43
CA ASP A 77 23.24 -23.36 -15.14
C ASP A 77 21.77 -22.97 -15.33
N LEU A 78 21.46 -22.11 -16.32
CA LEU A 78 20.09 -21.76 -16.68
C LEU A 78 19.25 -22.99 -17.03
N LYS A 79 19.80 -23.92 -17.83
CA LYS A 79 19.10 -25.17 -18.19
C LYS A 79 18.84 -26.07 -16.99
N ASN A 80 19.74 -26.07 -16.00
CA ASN A 80 19.55 -26.83 -14.78
C ASN A 80 18.51 -26.18 -13.86
N ILE A 81 18.50 -24.86 -13.76
CA ILE A 81 17.48 -24.10 -13.02
C ILE A 81 16.11 -24.27 -13.68
N ALA A 82 16.01 -24.26 -15.01
CA ALA A 82 14.76 -24.43 -15.74
C ALA A 82 14.05 -25.78 -15.50
N LYS A 83 14.79 -26.80 -15.02
CA LYS A 83 14.24 -28.12 -14.67
C LYS A 83 13.62 -28.17 -13.28
N VAL A 84 13.80 -27.13 -12.47
CA VAL A 84 13.17 -27.05 -11.15
C VAL A 84 11.66 -26.90 -11.34
N ASN A 85 10.89 -27.64 -10.53
CA ASN A 85 9.43 -27.58 -10.56
C ASN A 85 8.92 -26.16 -10.26
N ASN A 86 7.69 -25.86 -10.72
CA ASN A 86 7.00 -24.59 -10.47
C ASN A 86 7.60 -23.35 -11.17
N ILE A 87 8.45 -23.55 -12.19
CA ILE A 87 8.99 -22.45 -13.01
C ILE A 87 8.20 -22.33 -14.31
N SER A 88 7.63 -21.15 -14.55
CA SER A 88 6.95 -20.80 -15.81
C SER A 88 7.93 -20.31 -16.87
N GLY A 89 9.02 -19.66 -16.47
CA GLY A 89 9.98 -19.07 -17.39
C GLY A 89 11.18 -18.46 -16.69
N LEU A 90 12.25 -18.29 -17.45
CA LEU A 90 13.51 -17.69 -17.00
C LEU A 90 13.83 -16.47 -17.86
N SER A 91 14.25 -15.38 -17.24
CA SER A 91 14.75 -14.18 -17.92
C SER A 91 16.14 -13.82 -17.40
N PRO A 92 17.22 -14.24 -18.10
CA PRO A 92 18.56 -13.80 -17.75
C PRO A 92 18.71 -12.31 -17.99
N THR A 93 19.43 -11.66 -17.09
CA THR A 93 19.70 -10.22 -17.14
C THR A 93 21.20 -10.01 -17.16
N ILE A 94 21.63 -9.32 -18.21
CA ILE A 94 22.99 -8.80 -18.33
C ILE A 94 22.87 -7.30 -18.33
N SER A 95 23.75 -6.60 -17.63
CA SER A 95 23.75 -5.14 -17.63
C SER A 95 25.17 -4.64 -17.80
N GLY A 96 25.34 -3.62 -18.63
CA GLY A 96 26.60 -2.92 -18.82
C GLY A 96 26.35 -1.48 -19.20
N MET A 97 27.32 -0.61 -18.89
CA MET A 97 27.28 0.78 -19.33
C MET A 97 28.13 0.94 -20.58
N THR A 98 27.58 1.53 -21.63
CA THR A 98 28.30 1.79 -22.87
C THR A 98 27.79 3.08 -23.51
N ASN A 99 28.45 3.48 -24.58
CA ASN A 99 28.07 4.66 -25.35
C ASN A 99 27.17 4.21 -26.51
N ILE A 100 26.15 5.02 -26.79
CA ILE A 100 25.28 4.83 -27.95
C ILE A 100 25.44 6.02 -28.89
N VAL A 101 25.35 5.76 -30.20
CA VAL A 101 25.53 6.76 -31.24
C VAL A 101 24.35 6.72 -32.20
N TYR A 102 23.73 7.87 -32.42
CA TYR A 102 22.67 8.07 -33.39
C TYR A 102 22.94 9.33 -34.22
N GLN A 103 23.00 9.22 -35.54
CA GLN A 103 23.23 10.36 -36.46
C GLN A 103 24.38 11.31 -36.05
N GLY A 104 25.48 10.75 -35.55
CA GLY A 104 26.64 11.53 -35.09
C GLY A 104 26.52 12.13 -33.69
N GLN A 105 25.36 12.04 -33.04
CA GLN A 105 25.20 12.36 -31.62
C GLN A 105 25.63 11.16 -30.77
N VAL A 106 26.54 11.40 -29.84
CA VAL A 106 27.04 10.39 -28.90
C VAL A 106 26.41 10.63 -27.54
N LYS A 107 25.77 9.60 -26.98
CA LYS A 107 25.31 9.60 -25.59
C LYS A 107 26.17 8.63 -24.79
N GLU A 108 26.84 9.17 -23.79
CA GLU A 108 27.75 8.41 -22.94
C GLU A 108 27.02 7.74 -21.78
N LYS A 109 27.62 6.67 -21.24
CA LYS A 109 27.19 6.02 -19.98
C LYS A 109 25.72 5.57 -20.00
N VAL A 110 25.23 5.08 -21.13
CA VAL A 110 23.90 4.51 -21.25
C VAL A 110 23.91 3.07 -20.73
N THR A 111 22.92 2.75 -19.89
CA THR A 111 22.70 1.38 -19.41
C THR A 111 22.13 0.54 -20.55
N VAL A 112 22.87 -0.49 -20.97
CA VAL A 112 22.40 -1.49 -21.92
C VAL A 112 22.12 -2.78 -21.15
N GLN A 113 20.91 -3.29 -21.32
CA GLN A 113 20.45 -4.52 -20.68
C GLN A 113 20.23 -5.62 -21.72
N GLY A 114 20.75 -6.80 -21.43
CA GLY A 114 20.45 -8.03 -22.14
C GLY A 114 19.26 -8.73 -21.48
N LYS A 115 18.16 -8.91 -22.22
CA LYS A 115 16.96 -9.65 -21.78
C LYS A 115 16.53 -10.65 -22.85
N ASN A 116 15.60 -11.54 -22.51
CA ASN A 116 15.01 -12.50 -23.45
C ASN A 116 13.51 -12.20 -23.70
N GLU A 117 12.84 -13.09 -24.42
CA GLU A 117 11.41 -13.03 -24.74
C GLU A 117 10.52 -13.12 -23.49
N VAL A 118 10.91 -13.95 -22.51
CA VAL A 118 10.13 -14.18 -21.29
C VAL A 118 9.91 -12.87 -20.54
N TYR A 119 10.90 -11.98 -20.52
CA TYR A 119 10.80 -10.66 -19.91
C TYR A 119 9.63 -9.82 -20.47
N PHE A 120 9.41 -9.86 -21.78
CA PHE A 120 8.33 -9.10 -22.43
C PHE A 120 6.99 -9.85 -22.40
N GLN A 121 7.02 -11.19 -22.31
CA GLN A 121 5.81 -12.01 -22.16
C GLN A 121 5.24 -11.95 -20.74
N SER A 122 6.11 -11.81 -19.73
CA SER A 122 5.69 -11.72 -18.33
C SER A 122 4.94 -10.43 -18.01
N ASP A 123 5.24 -9.35 -18.73
CA ASP A 123 4.55 -8.07 -18.55
C ASP A 123 4.36 -7.37 -19.90
N SER A 124 3.15 -7.51 -20.45
CA SER A 124 2.75 -6.88 -21.71
C SER A 124 2.65 -5.35 -21.62
N SER A 125 2.53 -4.78 -20.41
CA SER A 125 2.43 -3.33 -20.21
C SER A 125 3.75 -2.59 -20.39
N LEU A 126 4.87 -3.34 -20.47
CA LEU A 126 6.21 -2.80 -20.68
C LEU A 126 6.37 -2.10 -22.04
N LEU A 127 5.61 -2.47 -23.06
CA LEU A 127 5.76 -1.93 -24.42
C LEU A 127 4.76 -0.80 -24.68
N GLN A 128 5.27 0.35 -25.13
CA GLN A 128 4.42 1.45 -25.60
C GLN A 128 4.10 1.30 -27.10
N SER A 129 5.10 0.95 -27.90
CA SER A 129 5.00 0.86 -29.36
C SER A 129 5.95 -0.21 -29.91
N GLY A 130 5.58 -0.81 -31.05
CA GLY A 130 6.38 -1.84 -31.71
C GLY A 130 6.22 -3.22 -31.09
N ARG A 131 7.30 -4.01 -31.06
CA ARG A 131 7.31 -5.36 -30.50
C ARG A 131 8.47 -5.58 -29.53
N GLY A 132 8.30 -6.54 -28.63
CA GLY A 132 9.37 -7.06 -27.78
C GLY A 132 10.31 -8.00 -28.53
N ILE A 133 11.33 -8.47 -27.80
CA ILE A 133 12.27 -9.48 -28.28
C ILE A 133 11.55 -10.83 -28.32
N ASN A 134 11.73 -11.58 -29.43
CA ASN A 134 11.15 -12.91 -29.59
C ASN A 134 12.23 -14.01 -29.59
N ILE A 135 11.82 -15.26 -29.48
CA ILE A 135 12.72 -16.45 -29.51
C ILE A 135 13.61 -16.44 -30.76
N LEU A 136 13.06 -16.11 -31.92
CA LEU A 136 13.81 -16.06 -33.19
C LEU A 136 14.94 -15.01 -33.17
N ASP A 137 14.75 -13.88 -32.48
CA ASP A 137 15.78 -12.85 -32.35
C ASP A 137 16.96 -13.35 -31.51
N LEU A 138 16.68 -14.18 -30.51
CA LEU A 138 17.68 -14.78 -29.62
C LEU A 138 18.47 -15.88 -30.33
N GLU A 139 17.77 -16.79 -31.02
CA GLU A 139 18.37 -17.91 -31.75
C GLU A 139 19.21 -17.44 -32.93
N SER A 140 18.69 -16.49 -33.72
CA SER A 140 19.39 -15.91 -34.87
C SER A 140 20.43 -14.86 -34.48
N LYS A 141 20.49 -14.49 -33.18
CA LYS A 141 21.35 -13.42 -32.65
C LYS A 141 21.15 -12.11 -33.41
N ASN A 142 19.88 -11.78 -33.69
CA ASN A 142 19.51 -10.57 -34.41
C ASN A 142 19.92 -9.34 -33.61
N GLN A 143 20.48 -8.34 -34.30
CA GLN A 143 20.87 -7.07 -33.71
C GLN A 143 19.67 -6.14 -33.63
N VAL A 144 18.77 -6.43 -32.68
CA VAL A 144 17.56 -5.64 -32.43
C VAL A 144 17.63 -4.95 -31.08
N ALA A 145 16.99 -3.79 -30.95
CA ALA A 145 16.95 -3.01 -29.72
C ALA A 145 15.53 -2.52 -29.38
N VAL A 146 15.23 -2.48 -28.10
CA VAL A 146 14.04 -1.85 -27.53
C VAL A 146 14.51 -0.67 -26.68
N LEU A 147 13.96 0.52 -26.93
CA LEU A 147 14.44 1.76 -26.31
C LEU A 147 13.57 2.20 -25.14
N GLY A 148 14.21 2.63 -24.05
CA GLY A 148 13.55 3.35 -22.97
C GLY A 148 13.04 4.72 -23.42
N ARG A 149 11.97 5.19 -22.77
CA ARG A 149 11.26 6.43 -23.12
C ARG A 149 12.17 7.67 -23.16
N ASP A 150 13.14 7.78 -22.24
CA ASP A 150 14.04 8.94 -22.18
C ASP A 150 15.05 8.91 -23.33
N ILE A 151 15.51 7.72 -23.74
CA ILE A 151 16.37 7.56 -24.91
C ILE A 151 15.64 8.03 -26.18
N VAL A 152 14.36 7.66 -26.33
CA VAL A 152 13.53 8.09 -27.46
C VAL A 152 13.34 9.61 -27.46
N LYS A 153 13.00 10.21 -26.32
CA LYS A 153 12.80 11.67 -26.21
C LYS A 153 14.05 12.46 -26.55
N GLU A 154 15.22 11.98 -26.15
CA GLU A 154 16.47 12.70 -26.35
C GLU A 154 17.08 12.49 -27.75
N LEU A 155 17.08 11.25 -28.28
CA LEU A 155 17.75 10.94 -29.55
C LEU A 155 16.82 10.95 -30.77
N TYR A 156 15.51 10.77 -30.58
CA TYR A 156 14.52 10.63 -31.65
C TYR A 156 13.41 11.69 -31.53
N PHE A 157 13.77 12.92 -31.18
CA PHE A 157 12.80 13.99 -30.95
C PHE A 157 11.91 14.25 -32.18
N GLY A 158 10.62 13.94 -32.05
CA GLY A 158 9.63 14.13 -33.12
C GLY A 158 9.70 13.12 -34.27
N VAL A 159 10.50 12.05 -34.15
CA VAL A 159 10.67 11.01 -35.18
C VAL A 159 10.30 9.65 -34.59
N ASP A 160 9.60 8.81 -35.35
CA ASP A 160 9.35 7.42 -34.96
C ASP A 160 10.67 6.63 -34.94
N PRO A 161 11.10 6.10 -33.77
CA PRO A 161 12.34 5.34 -33.68
C PRO A 161 12.23 3.95 -34.32
N ILE A 162 11.03 3.41 -34.55
CA ILE A 162 10.85 2.04 -35.04
C ILE A 162 11.44 1.90 -36.46
N GLY A 163 12.22 0.85 -36.67
CA GLY A 163 12.92 0.55 -37.92
C GLY A 163 14.18 1.39 -38.16
N LYS A 164 14.54 2.31 -37.26
CA LYS A 164 15.78 3.07 -37.35
C LYS A 164 16.94 2.32 -36.71
N GLU A 165 18.15 2.69 -37.12
CA GLU A 165 19.38 2.10 -36.63
C GLU A 165 19.99 2.94 -35.50
N LEU A 166 20.48 2.26 -34.47
CA LEU A 166 21.24 2.82 -33.36
C LEU A 166 22.54 2.04 -33.21
N MET A 167 23.67 2.73 -33.09
CA MET A 167 24.95 2.06 -32.87
C MET A 167 25.23 1.95 -31.37
N ILE A 168 25.51 0.73 -30.90
CA ILE A 168 25.83 0.42 -29.51
C ILE A 168 27.19 -0.27 -29.51
N HIS A 169 28.20 0.32 -28.85
CA HIS A 169 29.56 -0.23 -28.78
C HIS A 169 30.14 -0.63 -30.17
N GLY A 170 29.90 0.20 -31.19
CA GLY A 170 30.38 -0.03 -32.56
C GLY A 170 29.61 -1.08 -33.37
N THR A 171 28.51 -1.62 -32.84
CA THR A 171 27.62 -2.55 -33.56
C THR A 171 26.27 -1.87 -33.83
N THR A 172 25.75 -2.00 -35.04
CA THR A 172 24.46 -1.41 -35.43
C THR A 172 23.30 -2.30 -35.00
N TYR A 173 22.32 -1.73 -34.31
CA TYR A 173 21.08 -2.40 -33.91
C TYR A 173 19.87 -1.71 -34.54
N THR A 174 18.90 -2.50 -35.01
CA THR A 174 17.62 -1.98 -35.49
C THR A 174 16.63 -1.86 -34.33
N VAL A 175 16.01 -0.69 -34.18
CA VAL A 175 15.01 -0.45 -33.15
C VAL A 175 13.69 -1.11 -33.54
N ILE A 176 13.17 -2.01 -32.69
CA ILE A 176 11.93 -2.77 -32.95
C ILE A 176 10.77 -2.38 -32.03
N GLY A 177 11.03 -1.62 -30.97
CA GLY A 177 10.01 -1.18 -30.03
C GLY A 177 10.51 -0.16 -29.02
N THR A 178 9.57 0.40 -28.26
CA THR A 178 9.83 1.39 -27.21
C THR A 178 9.09 1.03 -25.94
N LEU A 179 9.71 1.24 -24.79
CA LEU A 179 9.11 0.95 -23.49
C LEU A 179 8.11 2.02 -23.08
N ALA A 180 7.04 1.58 -22.39
CA ALA A 180 6.17 2.47 -21.63
C ALA A 180 6.94 3.12 -20.47
N SER A 181 6.42 4.24 -20.00
CA SER A 181 7.02 4.95 -18.88
C SER A 181 6.94 4.08 -17.62
N SER A 182 8.09 3.66 -17.09
CA SER A 182 8.11 3.00 -15.79
C SER A 182 7.84 4.00 -14.67
N SER A 183 7.17 3.57 -13.60
CA SER A 183 6.97 4.36 -12.38
C SER A 183 8.29 4.63 -11.65
N HIS A 184 8.27 5.59 -10.72
CA HIS A 184 9.46 6.08 -10.03
C HIS A 184 10.13 5.04 -9.10
N PHE A 185 9.41 4.00 -8.65
CA PHE A 185 9.94 2.96 -7.75
C PHE A 185 10.62 1.79 -8.46
N SER A 186 10.72 1.79 -9.79
CA SER A 186 11.46 0.73 -10.47
C SER A 186 12.94 0.78 -10.06
N LEU A 187 13.39 -0.24 -9.32
CA LEU A 187 14.75 -0.40 -8.77
C LEU A 187 15.85 -0.22 -9.85
N THR A 188 15.49 -0.40 -11.12
CA THR A 188 16.27 -0.01 -12.29
C THR A 188 15.39 0.85 -13.20
N SER A 189 15.70 2.14 -13.35
CA SER A 189 14.95 3.00 -14.27
C SER A 189 15.18 2.54 -15.72
N ASN A 190 14.27 1.70 -16.22
CA ASN A 190 14.31 1.21 -17.59
C ASN A 190 14.03 2.34 -18.60
N ASN A 191 13.53 3.50 -18.15
CA ASN A 191 13.32 4.69 -18.96
C ASN A 191 14.61 5.17 -19.67
N LYS A 192 15.78 4.97 -19.04
CA LYS A 192 17.09 5.35 -19.61
C LYS A 192 17.88 4.16 -20.15
N ALA A 193 17.30 2.97 -20.15
CA ALA A 193 17.97 1.77 -20.60
C ALA A 193 17.70 1.50 -22.10
N VAL A 194 18.63 0.80 -22.73
CA VAL A 194 18.43 0.16 -24.04
C VAL A 194 18.45 -1.34 -23.81
N ILE A 195 17.39 -2.03 -24.23
CA ILE A 195 17.27 -3.49 -24.06
C ILE A 195 17.59 -4.17 -25.39
N ILE A 196 18.50 -5.13 -25.36
CA ILE A 196 18.91 -5.96 -26.50
C ILE A 196 18.81 -7.45 -26.13
N PRO A 197 18.80 -8.38 -27.10
CA PRO A 197 18.81 -9.81 -26.79
C PRO A 197 20.03 -10.18 -25.93
N TYR A 198 19.82 -10.92 -24.84
CA TYR A 198 20.91 -11.26 -23.91
C TYR A 198 22.08 -11.99 -24.61
N THR A 199 21.78 -12.79 -25.63
CA THR A 199 22.78 -13.49 -26.46
C THR A 199 23.68 -12.52 -27.22
N THR A 200 23.14 -11.39 -27.72
CA THR A 200 23.93 -10.32 -28.35
C THR A 200 24.64 -9.45 -27.30
N ALA A 201 24.04 -9.25 -26.14
CA ALA A 201 24.61 -8.47 -25.03
C ALA A 201 25.90 -9.08 -24.49
N LEU A 202 25.96 -10.41 -24.29
CA LEU A 202 27.18 -11.12 -23.85
C LEU A 202 28.38 -10.76 -24.73
N ARG A 203 28.18 -10.78 -26.05
CA ARG A 203 29.22 -10.46 -27.03
C ARG A 203 29.52 -8.96 -27.06
N SER A 204 28.50 -8.12 -27.13
CA SER A 204 28.65 -6.68 -27.30
C SER A 204 29.24 -5.98 -26.08
N LEU A 205 29.00 -6.51 -24.87
CA LEU A 205 29.51 -5.94 -23.62
C LEU A 205 30.79 -6.64 -23.15
N GLY A 206 31.25 -7.69 -23.84
CA GLY A 206 32.42 -8.48 -23.45
C GLY A 206 32.24 -9.25 -22.14
N VAL A 207 30.99 -9.41 -21.68
CA VAL A 207 30.66 -10.11 -20.42
C VAL A 207 30.36 -11.56 -20.75
N LYS A 208 31.05 -12.50 -20.11
CA LYS A 208 30.88 -13.95 -20.38
C LYS A 208 29.78 -14.61 -19.55
N ASN A 209 29.33 -13.95 -18.49
CA ASN A 209 28.46 -14.56 -17.48
C ASN A 209 27.24 -13.71 -17.19
N ILE A 210 26.17 -14.36 -16.76
CA ILE A 210 24.91 -13.71 -16.40
C ILE A 210 24.99 -13.32 -14.92
N SER A 211 24.82 -12.03 -14.63
CA SER A 211 24.92 -11.50 -13.26
C SER A 211 23.62 -11.63 -12.47
N SER A 212 22.48 -11.61 -13.16
CA SER A 212 21.16 -11.70 -12.53
C SER A 212 20.21 -12.53 -13.38
N LEU A 213 19.31 -13.26 -12.73
CA LEU A 213 18.33 -14.13 -13.35
C LEU A 213 16.97 -13.90 -12.67
N ASP A 214 15.99 -13.48 -13.46
CA ASP A 214 14.60 -13.43 -13.02
C ASP A 214 13.95 -14.80 -13.32
N VAL A 215 13.34 -15.40 -12.31
CA VAL A 215 12.62 -16.67 -12.38
C VAL A 215 11.14 -16.39 -12.14
N PHE A 216 10.29 -16.74 -13.11
CA PHE A 216 8.85 -16.58 -13.01
C PHE A 216 8.21 -17.88 -12.54
N LEU A 217 7.34 -17.80 -11.55
CA LEU A 217 6.64 -18.92 -10.93
C LEU A 217 5.30 -19.22 -11.61
N LEU A 218 4.92 -20.49 -11.64
CA LEU A 218 3.56 -20.92 -12.03
C LEU A 218 2.57 -20.72 -10.88
N ASP A 219 2.95 -21.10 -9.65
CA ASP A 219 2.18 -20.95 -8.43
C ASP A 219 3.02 -20.24 -7.36
N THR A 220 2.53 -19.09 -6.88
CA THR A 220 3.19 -18.30 -5.83
C THR A 220 3.15 -18.99 -4.47
N ASN A 221 2.19 -19.89 -4.22
CA ASN A 221 2.10 -20.59 -2.93
C ASN A 221 3.24 -21.58 -2.71
N LEU A 222 3.88 -22.04 -3.79
CA LEU A 222 5.03 -22.94 -3.76
C LEU A 222 6.36 -22.17 -3.89
N ALA A 223 6.35 -20.83 -3.70
CA ALA A 223 7.54 -20.00 -3.87
C ALA A 223 8.68 -20.43 -2.94
N ASP A 224 8.42 -20.70 -1.66
CA ASP A 224 9.44 -21.09 -0.69
C ASP A 224 10.13 -22.41 -1.05
N ASP A 225 9.35 -23.41 -1.45
CA ASP A 225 9.86 -24.70 -1.92
C ASP A 225 10.70 -24.52 -3.19
N THR A 226 10.25 -23.64 -4.09
CA THR A 226 10.95 -23.32 -5.33
C THR A 226 12.28 -22.62 -5.04
N VAL A 227 12.30 -21.65 -4.13
CA VAL A 227 13.52 -20.98 -3.65
C VAL A 227 14.50 -22.00 -3.08
N ASN A 228 14.04 -22.94 -2.25
CA ASN A 228 14.89 -23.98 -1.67
C ASN A 228 15.46 -24.93 -2.73
N ASN A 229 14.67 -25.29 -3.74
CA ASN A 229 15.14 -26.09 -4.87
C ASN A 229 16.18 -25.35 -5.73
N ILE A 230 15.96 -24.05 -5.99
CA ILE A 230 16.93 -23.19 -6.69
C ILE A 230 18.23 -23.09 -5.87
N LYS A 231 18.15 -22.90 -4.55
CA LYS A 231 19.33 -22.88 -3.66
C LYS A 231 20.15 -24.17 -3.78
N ARG A 232 19.51 -25.34 -3.86
CA ARG A 232 20.22 -26.63 -4.03
C ARG A 232 21.02 -26.65 -5.34
N VAL A 233 20.41 -26.21 -6.44
CA VAL A 233 21.09 -26.12 -7.74
C VAL A 233 22.25 -25.13 -7.65
N LEU A 234 22.02 -23.91 -7.15
CA LEU A 234 23.06 -22.88 -7.06
C LEU A 234 24.21 -23.25 -6.12
N ASN A 235 23.93 -23.93 -5.00
CA ASN A 235 24.96 -24.44 -4.10
C ASN A 235 25.89 -25.42 -4.82
N SER A 236 25.34 -26.33 -5.64
CA SER A 236 26.16 -27.23 -6.45
C SER A 236 26.96 -26.47 -7.52
N THR A 237 26.35 -25.47 -8.16
CA THR A 237 26.97 -24.62 -9.19
C THR A 237 28.17 -23.82 -8.67
N PHE A 238 28.13 -23.37 -7.41
CA PHE A 238 29.16 -22.54 -6.79
C PHE A 238 30.01 -23.28 -5.74
N ASN A 239 30.02 -24.61 -5.76
CA ASN A 239 30.80 -25.45 -4.84
C ASN A 239 30.54 -25.13 -3.36
N TYR A 240 29.29 -24.89 -2.98
CA TYR A 240 28.84 -24.60 -1.61
C TYR A 240 29.54 -23.40 -0.97
N LYS A 241 30.03 -22.46 -1.78
CA LYS A 241 30.65 -21.24 -1.27
C LYS A 241 29.57 -20.26 -0.77
N ASP A 242 29.75 -19.81 0.46
CA ASP A 242 28.90 -18.78 1.05
C ASP A 242 28.95 -17.47 0.25
N ASN A 243 27.83 -16.76 0.20
CA ASN A 243 27.67 -15.45 -0.44
C ASN A 243 28.02 -15.42 -1.95
N ALA A 244 28.05 -16.57 -2.63
CA ALA A 244 28.24 -16.63 -4.08
C ALA A 244 27.01 -16.11 -4.85
N TYR A 245 25.83 -16.17 -4.23
CA TYR A 245 24.58 -15.68 -4.81
C TYR A 245 23.63 -15.17 -3.72
N THR A 246 22.64 -14.40 -4.14
CA THR A 246 21.52 -13.94 -3.31
C THR A 246 20.22 -14.20 -4.06
N ILE A 247 19.18 -14.58 -3.35
CA ILE A 247 17.86 -14.82 -3.90
C ILE A 247 16.89 -13.86 -3.22
N PHE A 248 16.14 -13.12 -4.03
CA PHE A 248 15.12 -12.18 -3.60
C PHE A 248 13.76 -12.68 -4.10
N ASN A 249 12.88 -13.04 -3.19
CA ASN A 249 11.49 -13.33 -3.50
C ASN A 249 10.68 -12.03 -3.40
N MET A 250 9.99 -11.64 -4.47
CA MET A 250 9.14 -10.44 -4.44
C MET A 250 7.93 -10.63 -3.51
N GLY A 251 7.45 -11.86 -3.33
CA GLY A 251 6.38 -12.19 -2.39
C GLY A 251 6.73 -11.81 -0.94
N ASP A 252 7.86 -12.29 -0.43
CA ASP A 252 8.34 -12.00 0.93
C ASP A 252 8.50 -10.48 1.19
N MET A 253 8.89 -9.73 0.15
CA MET A 253 9.02 -8.28 0.21
C MET A 253 7.65 -7.60 0.37
N ILE A 254 6.64 -8.03 -0.39
CA ILE A 254 5.27 -7.53 -0.25
C ILE A 254 4.73 -7.85 1.14
N GLU A 255 4.89 -9.09 1.61
CA GLU A 255 4.42 -9.52 2.93
C GLU A 255 5.09 -8.71 4.05
N SER A 256 6.41 -8.53 3.98
CA SER A 256 7.16 -7.71 4.94
C SER A 256 6.68 -6.26 4.94
N PHE A 257 6.40 -5.71 3.76
CA PHE A 257 5.87 -4.35 3.63
C PHE A 257 4.47 -4.22 4.22
N GLN A 258 3.57 -5.16 3.91
CA GLN A 258 2.22 -5.20 4.47
C GLN A 258 2.23 -5.37 6.00
N SER A 259 3.13 -6.19 6.52
CA SER A 259 3.34 -6.36 7.97
C SER A 259 3.78 -5.05 8.63
N MET A 260 4.77 -4.36 8.05
CA MET A 260 5.22 -3.05 8.53
C MET A 260 4.10 -2.01 8.52
N MET A 261 3.32 -1.93 7.42
CA MET A 261 2.18 -1.01 7.32
C MET A 261 1.07 -1.35 8.32
N SER A 262 0.85 -2.65 8.59
CA SER A 262 -0.11 -3.10 9.61
C SER A 262 0.31 -2.68 11.02
N ILE A 263 1.61 -2.79 11.35
CA ILE A 263 2.15 -2.33 12.64
C ILE A 263 1.99 -0.81 12.79
N LEU A 264 2.30 -0.04 11.74
CA LEU A 264 2.09 1.41 11.74
C LEU A 264 0.60 1.76 11.91
N SER A 265 -0.29 1.05 11.21
CA SER A 265 -1.74 1.22 11.36
C SER A 265 -2.19 0.94 12.79
N LEU A 266 -1.67 -0.10 13.44
CA LEU A 266 -2.02 -0.45 14.82
C LEU A 266 -1.54 0.62 15.81
N LEU A 267 -0.31 1.12 15.64
CA LEU A 267 0.24 2.19 16.48
C LEU A 267 -0.62 3.46 16.37
N LEU A 268 -0.96 3.87 15.15
CA LEU A 268 -1.78 5.05 14.90
C LEU A 268 -3.21 4.87 15.42
N ALA A 269 -3.80 3.68 15.27
CA ALA A 269 -5.09 3.34 15.88
C ALA A 269 -5.02 3.42 17.41
N GLY A 270 -3.92 3.00 18.03
CA GLY A 270 -3.69 3.14 19.46
C GLY A 270 -3.66 4.59 19.92
N ILE A 271 -2.90 5.45 19.23
CA ILE A 271 -2.84 6.89 19.52
C ILE A 271 -4.22 7.54 19.37
N ALA A 272 -4.92 7.23 18.27
CA ALA A 272 -6.24 7.77 18.04
C ALA A 272 -7.27 7.24 19.06
N GLY A 273 -7.11 5.99 19.52
CA GLY A 273 -7.89 5.41 20.61
C GLY A 273 -7.74 6.19 21.92
N ILE A 274 -6.52 6.64 22.26
CA ILE A 274 -6.28 7.50 23.43
C ILE A 274 -7.02 8.84 23.27
N SER A 275 -6.94 9.49 22.10
CA SER A 275 -7.69 10.73 21.83
C SER A 275 -9.20 10.54 22.00
N LEU A 276 -9.71 9.38 21.62
CA LEU A 276 -11.12 9.05 21.70
C LEU A 276 -11.56 8.77 23.16
N VAL A 277 -10.69 8.18 23.99
CA VAL A 277 -10.88 8.08 25.44
C VAL A 277 -10.99 9.47 26.07
N VAL A 278 -10.12 10.41 25.70
CA VAL A 278 -10.19 11.81 26.16
C VAL A 278 -11.51 12.46 25.75
N GLY A 279 -11.96 12.23 24.50
CA GLY A 279 -13.30 12.64 24.04
C GLY A 279 -14.44 12.02 24.85
N GLY A 280 -14.34 10.73 25.17
CA GLY A 280 -15.30 9.99 25.99
C GLY A 280 -15.41 10.52 27.42
N ILE A 281 -14.30 10.88 28.05
CA ILE A 281 -14.29 11.57 29.35
C ILE A 281 -15.05 12.90 29.28
N GLY A 282 -14.94 13.61 28.15
CA GLY A 282 -15.74 14.80 27.86
C GLY A 282 -17.24 14.53 27.90
N ILE A 283 -17.71 13.45 27.27
CA ILE A 283 -19.13 13.02 27.31
C ILE A 283 -19.54 12.72 28.75
N MET A 284 -18.72 11.95 29.49
CA MET A 284 -19.03 11.58 30.87
C MET A 284 -19.21 12.82 31.76
N ASN A 285 -18.28 13.78 31.67
CA ASN A 285 -18.35 15.01 32.46
C ASN A 285 -19.56 15.87 32.10
N MET A 286 -19.85 16.01 30.81
CA MET A 286 -21.03 16.73 30.33
C MET A 286 -22.32 16.10 30.86
N MET A 287 -22.41 14.77 30.79
CA MET A 287 -23.58 14.02 31.27
C MET A 287 -23.73 14.14 32.79
N LEU A 288 -22.65 14.11 33.56
CA LEU A 288 -22.71 14.32 35.02
C LEU A 288 -23.26 15.70 35.36
N VAL A 289 -22.79 16.76 34.67
CA VAL A 289 -23.29 18.13 34.88
C VAL A 289 -24.75 18.25 34.44
N SER A 290 -25.13 17.69 33.29
CA SER A 290 -26.50 17.68 32.79
C SER A 290 -27.47 16.99 33.77
N ILE A 291 -27.06 15.87 34.37
CA ILE A 291 -27.87 15.17 35.38
C ILE A 291 -28.02 16.01 36.64
N THR A 292 -26.98 16.74 37.06
CA THR A 292 -27.08 17.62 38.25
C THR A 292 -27.98 18.82 38.00
N GLU A 293 -28.03 19.35 36.79
CA GLU A 293 -28.95 20.44 36.42
C GLU A 293 -30.40 19.95 36.28
N ARG A 294 -30.60 18.69 35.88
CA ARG A 294 -31.92 18.07 35.65
C ARG A 294 -32.38 17.18 36.79
N THR A 295 -31.82 17.32 37.99
CA THR A 295 -32.16 16.48 39.16
C THR A 295 -33.65 16.50 39.47
N THR A 296 -34.27 17.68 39.50
CA THR A 296 -35.70 17.87 39.80
C THR A 296 -36.60 17.22 38.75
N GLU A 297 -36.26 17.35 37.46
CA GLU A 297 -36.98 16.70 36.35
C GLU A 297 -36.92 15.17 36.46
N ILE A 298 -35.73 14.62 36.77
CA ILE A 298 -35.54 13.18 36.96
C ILE A 298 -36.33 12.69 38.19
N GLY A 299 -36.31 13.45 39.29
CA GLY A 299 -37.07 13.17 40.51
C GLY A 299 -38.57 13.11 40.27
N LEU A 300 -39.11 14.08 39.53
CA LEU A 300 -40.53 14.11 39.14
C LEU A 300 -40.91 12.91 38.27
N ARG A 301 -40.09 12.54 37.27
CA ARG A 301 -40.34 11.35 36.43
C ARG A 301 -40.39 10.07 37.25
N LYS A 302 -39.49 9.91 38.23
CA LYS A 302 -39.48 8.73 39.12
C LYS A 302 -40.66 8.73 40.08
N ALA A 303 -41.07 9.89 40.60
CA ALA A 303 -42.27 10.02 41.43
C ALA A 303 -43.56 9.66 40.67
N LEU A 304 -43.60 9.94 39.36
CA LEU A 304 -44.68 9.54 38.46
C LEU A 304 -44.59 8.08 37.97
N GLY A 305 -43.64 7.28 38.49
CA GLY A 305 -43.56 5.84 38.24
C GLY A 305 -42.55 5.39 37.16
N ALA A 306 -41.65 6.26 36.70
CA ALA A 306 -40.59 5.84 35.78
C ALA A 306 -39.61 4.86 36.47
N THR A 307 -39.43 3.67 35.90
CA THR A 307 -38.49 2.68 36.44
C THR A 307 -37.03 3.14 36.28
N PRO A 308 -36.12 2.78 37.21
CA PRO A 308 -34.69 3.13 37.13
C PRO A 308 -34.06 2.75 35.78
N ASN A 309 -34.42 1.59 35.24
CA ASN A 309 -33.91 1.11 33.96
C ASN A 309 -34.35 1.98 32.78
N ARG A 310 -35.56 2.55 32.81
CA ARG A 310 -36.04 3.47 31.76
C ARG A 310 -35.26 4.78 31.77
N ILE A 311 -34.99 5.33 32.96
CA ILE A 311 -34.15 6.53 33.13
C ILE A 311 -32.72 6.25 32.65
N GLN A 312 -32.15 5.11 33.03
CA GLN A 312 -30.81 4.72 32.59
C GLN A 312 -30.73 4.58 31.06
N LEU A 313 -31.69 3.90 30.45
CA LEU A 313 -31.72 3.69 29.00
C LEU A 313 -31.83 5.01 28.24
N GLN A 314 -32.62 5.96 28.75
CA GLN A 314 -32.75 7.30 28.15
C GLN A 314 -31.39 8.02 28.07
N PHE A 315 -30.64 8.07 29.17
CA PHE A 315 -29.33 8.75 29.21
C PHE A 315 -28.24 8.01 28.42
N ILE A 316 -28.31 6.67 28.35
CA ILE A 316 -27.42 5.89 27.48
C ILE A 316 -27.70 6.21 26.01
N ILE A 317 -28.97 6.25 25.60
CA ILE A 317 -29.35 6.61 24.22
C ILE A 317 -28.90 8.04 23.89
N GLU A 318 -29.05 8.99 24.81
CA GLU A 318 -28.58 10.36 24.64
C GLU A 318 -27.06 10.42 24.42
N SER A 319 -26.29 9.64 25.18
CA SER A 319 -24.83 9.55 25.04
C SER A 319 -24.41 8.90 23.72
N ILE A 320 -25.09 7.83 23.30
CA ILE A 320 -24.86 7.16 22.01
C ILE A 320 -25.18 8.10 20.86
N PHE A 321 -26.28 8.85 20.95
CA PHE A 321 -26.69 9.76 19.90
C PHE A 321 -25.65 10.88 19.72
N LEU A 322 -25.20 11.48 20.83
CA LEU A 322 -24.10 12.45 20.83
C LEU A 322 -22.82 11.89 20.22
N SER A 323 -22.45 10.64 20.58
CA SER A 323 -21.21 10.04 20.09
C SER A 323 -21.26 9.65 18.63
N ILE A 324 -22.38 9.10 18.15
CA ILE A 324 -22.58 8.78 16.73
C ILE A 324 -22.61 10.06 15.90
N PHE A 325 -23.29 11.11 16.37
CA PHE A 325 -23.33 12.38 15.65
C PHE A 325 -21.95 13.03 15.56
N GLY A 326 -21.20 13.07 16.68
CA GLY A 326 -19.81 13.50 16.69
C GLY A 326 -18.92 12.63 15.79
N GLY A 327 -19.13 11.32 15.79
CA GLY A 327 -18.41 10.38 14.93
C GLY A 327 -18.70 10.56 13.44
N LEU A 328 -19.94 10.89 13.08
CA LEU A 328 -20.33 11.14 11.69
C LEU A 328 -19.75 12.46 11.17
N ILE A 329 -19.74 13.51 11.99
CA ILE A 329 -19.02 14.76 11.67
C ILE A 329 -17.52 14.50 11.57
N GLY A 330 -16.95 13.75 12.52
CA GLY A 330 -15.56 13.34 12.51
C GLY A 330 -15.21 12.55 11.25
N LEU A 331 -16.12 11.69 10.77
CA LEU A 331 -15.96 10.96 9.52
C LEU A 331 -15.88 11.88 8.31
N ILE A 332 -16.82 12.81 8.18
CA ILE A 332 -16.82 13.76 7.06
C ILE A 332 -15.53 14.59 7.07
N LEU A 333 -15.15 15.12 8.23
CA LEU A 333 -13.93 15.93 8.37
C LEU A 333 -12.66 15.12 8.16
N GLY A 334 -12.57 13.92 8.73
CA GLY A 334 -11.43 13.02 8.59
C GLY A 334 -11.25 12.56 7.14
N SER A 335 -12.34 12.24 6.45
CA SER A 335 -12.32 11.91 5.02
C SER A 335 -11.88 13.11 4.17
N LEU A 336 -12.34 14.33 4.50
CA LEU A 336 -11.90 15.54 3.80
C LEU A 336 -10.42 15.81 4.01
N VAL A 337 -9.92 15.67 5.24
CA VAL A 337 -8.49 15.81 5.56
C VAL A 337 -7.67 14.75 4.83
N ALA A 338 -8.11 13.49 4.82
CA ALA A 338 -7.45 12.42 4.07
C ALA A 338 -7.41 12.71 2.56
N TYR A 339 -8.51 13.22 2.00
CA TYR A 339 -8.58 13.57 0.58
C TYR A 339 -7.57 14.66 0.22
N VAL A 340 -7.55 15.75 0.99
CA VAL A 340 -6.59 16.85 0.78
C VAL A 340 -5.15 16.35 0.95
N ALA A 341 -4.88 15.56 2.00
CA ALA A 341 -3.56 14.98 2.23
C ALA A 341 -3.13 14.03 1.11
N SER A 342 -4.04 13.23 0.58
CA SER A 342 -3.75 12.27 -0.51
C SER A 342 -3.31 12.98 -1.79
N ILE A 343 -3.93 14.11 -2.12
CA ILE A 343 -3.54 14.94 -3.27
C ILE A 343 -2.14 15.54 -3.06
N LEU A 344 -1.86 16.05 -1.86
CA LEU A 344 -0.58 16.67 -1.55
C LEU A 344 0.59 15.67 -1.54
N ILE A 345 0.34 14.45 -1.08
CA ILE A 345 1.35 13.38 -0.97
C ILE A 345 1.46 12.58 -2.28
N GLY A 346 0.43 12.62 -3.13
CA GLY A 346 0.40 11.85 -4.38
C GLY A 346 0.09 10.36 -4.19
N VAL A 347 -0.62 9.99 -3.12
CA VAL A 347 -1.05 8.62 -2.86
C VAL A 347 -2.52 8.42 -3.24
N GLY A 348 -2.88 7.19 -3.64
CA GLY A 348 -4.26 6.84 -3.96
C GLY A 348 -5.19 7.06 -2.75
N PHE A 349 -6.34 7.70 -3.00
CA PHE A 349 -7.38 7.87 -2.00
C PHE A 349 -8.40 6.73 -2.08
N SER A 350 -8.52 5.94 -1.01
CA SER A 350 -9.52 4.89 -0.92
C SER A 350 -10.05 4.76 0.51
N ILE A 351 -11.34 5.07 0.69
CA ILE A 351 -12.03 4.83 1.96
C ILE A 351 -12.68 3.46 1.88
N GLN A 352 -12.19 2.53 2.70
CA GLN A 352 -12.81 1.21 2.84
C GLN A 352 -14.04 1.26 3.75
N VAL A 353 -15.03 0.43 3.43
CA VAL A 353 -16.25 0.25 4.25
C VAL A 353 -15.89 -0.23 5.66
N SER A 354 -14.81 -1.01 5.81
CA SER A 354 -14.25 -1.46 7.08
C SER A 354 -13.89 -0.27 7.99
N THR A 355 -13.25 0.77 7.44
CA THR A 355 -12.86 1.98 8.18
C THR A 355 -14.08 2.77 8.65
N ILE A 356 -15.13 2.87 7.83
CA ILE A 356 -16.40 3.52 8.19
C ILE A 356 -17.09 2.74 9.31
N ALA A 357 -17.21 1.42 9.16
CA ALA A 357 -17.85 0.55 10.14
C ALA A 357 -17.09 0.59 11.49
N LEU A 358 -15.76 0.61 11.45
CA LEU A 358 -14.92 0.75 12.63
C LEU A 358 -15.18 2.10 13.31
N ALA A 359 -15.16 3.20 12.58
CA ALA A 359 -15.39 4.53 13.16
C ALA A 359 -16.78 4.67 13.82
N VAL A 360 -17.84 4.23 13.15
CA VAL A 360 -19.21 4.30 13.68
C VAL A 360 -19.38 3.35 14.87
N GLY A 361 -18.91 2.11 14.75
CA GLY A 361 -18.97 1.11 15.82
C GLY A 361 -18.21 1.56 17.06
N PHE A 362 -17.01 2.10 16.88
CA PHE A 362 -16.18 2.57 17.99
C PHE A 362 -16.76 3.82 18.67
N SER A 363 -17.34 4.74 17.89
CA SER A 363 -18.06 5.90 18.43
C SER A 363 -19.26 5.49 19.28
N ALA A 364 -20.01 4.48 18.85
CA ALA A 364 -21.12 3.93 19.63
C ALA A 364 -20.64 3.28 20.94
N ILE A 365 -19.56 2.48 20.90
CA ILE A 365 -18.96 1.85 22.09
C ILE A 365 -18.56 2.92 23.12
N VAL A 366 -17.90 4.00 22.69
CA VAL A 366 -17.49 5.08 23.59
C VAL A 366 -18.69 5.80 24.21
N GLY A 367 -19.74 6.06 23.43
CA GLY A 367 -21.00 6.60 23.95
C GLY A 367 -21.63 5.71 25.03
N ILE A 368 -21.62 4.39 24.82
CA ILE A 368 -22.11 3.41 25.81
C ILE A 368 -21.25 3.42 27.07
N VAL A 369 -19.93 3.26 26.94
CA VAL A 369 -19.01 3.09 28.08
C VAL A 369 -19.00 4.34 28.95
N PHE A 370 -18.83 5.53 28.36
CA PHE A 370 -18.75 6.78 29.11
C PHE A 370 -20.12 7.34 29.50
N GLY A 371 -21.20 6.96 28.81
CA GLY A 371 -22.58 7.28 29.18
C GLY A 371 -23.14 6.39 30.29
N TYR A 372 -22.60 5.19 30.49
CA TYR A 372 -23.13 4.21 31.43
C TYR A 372 -23.04 4.66 32.90
N MET A 373 -21.88 5.14 33.35
CA MET A 373 -21.69 5.57 34.74
C MET A 373 -22.62 6.75 35.11
N PRO A 374 -22.69 7.85 34.33
CA PRO A 374 -23.64 8.94 34.58
C PRO A 374 -25.10 8.44 34.56
N ALA A 375 -25.49 7.64 33.58
CA ALA A 375 -26.84 7.11 33.47
C ALA A 375 -27.24 6.25 34.68
N ARG A 376 -26.30 5.46 35.21
CA ARG A 376 -26.50 4.67 36.44
C ARG A 376 -26.59 5.54 37.69
N LYS A 377 -25.90 6.69 37.72
CA LYS A 377 -26.02 7.67 38.81
C LYS A 377 -27.41 8.32 38.79
N ALA A 378 -27.90 8.74 37.62
CA ALA A 378 -29.24 9.30 37.46
C ALA A 378 -30.35 8.32 37.86
N SER A 379 -30.25 7.06 37.43
CA SER A 379 -31.26 6.03 37.75
C SER A 379 -31.33 5.67 39.22
N ARG A 380 -30.32 6.01 40.03
CA ARG A 380 -30.25 5.76 41.48
C ARG A 380 -30.63 6.96 42.35
N LEU A 381 -30.96 8.11 41.77
CA LEU A 381 -31.42 9.29 42.54
C LEU A 381 -32.70 8.98 43.32
N ASN A 382 -32.76 9.32 44.61
CA ASN A 382 -33.98 9.22 45.40
C ASN A 382 -34.96 10.33 44.99
N PRO A 383 -36.23 10.02 44.68
CA PRO A 383 -37.22 11.04 44.29
C PRO A 383 -37.44 12.11 45.35
N ILE A 384 -37.37 11.73 46.64
CA ILE A 384 -37.56 12.63 47.78
C ILE A 384 -36.41 13.66 47.84
N ASP A 385 -35.16 13.18 47.75
CA ASP A 385 -33.98 14.05 47.78
C ASP A 385 -33.93 14.99 46.56
N ALA A 386 -34.34 14.48 45.39
CA ALA A 386 -34.37 15.24 44.14
C ALA A 386 -35.46 16.32 44.10
N LEU A 387 -36.56 16.18 44.86
CA LEU A 387 -37.64 17.16 44.95
C LEU A 387 -37.47 18.12 46.13
N ARG A 388 -36.62 17.79 47.11
CA ARG A 388 -36.28 18.66 48.24
C ARG A 388 -35.39 19.85 47.84
N SER A 389 -34.76 19.80 46.67
CA SER A 389 -33.95 20.89 46.11
C SER A 389 -34.75 21.88 45.25
N LEU A 390 -36.08 21.77 45.21
CA LEU A 390 -37.00 22.85 44.81
C LEU A 390 -37.06 23.90 45.92
#